data_AF-A0A2K5ZQV6-F1
#
_entry.id   AF-A0A2K5ZQV6-F1
#
_cell.length_a   1.000
_cell.length_b   1.000
_cell.length_c   1.000
_cell.angle_alpha   90.00
_cell.angle_beta   90.00
_cell.angle_gamma   90.00
#
_symmetry.space_group_name_H-M   'P 1'
#
loop_
_entity.id
_entity.type
_entity.pdbx_description
1 polymer ?
#
loop_
_entity_poly.entity_id
_entity_poly.type
_entity_poly.pdbx_seq_one_letter_code
_entity_poly.pdbx_strand_id
1 'polypeptide(L)'
;MIPRRNPEPLRFLPDESRSLPPPKLTDPRLLYMGFLGYCAGLTDNFIRRRPVLSADYKYAVRDREMFGYMKLHPEDFSEKEKKTYAEIFEKFYPVR
;
A
#
# COMPACT_ATOMS: atom_id res chain seq x y z
N MET A 1 8.87 14.81 -36.64
CA MET A 1 8.15 15.98 -36.07
C MET A 1 8.71 16.21 -34.68
N ILE A 2 9.43 17.30 -34.45
CA ILE A 2 9.92 17.66 -33.11
C ILE A 2 8.72 18.20 -32.34
N PRO A 3 8.33 17.63 -31.19
CA PRO A 3 7.20 18.16 -30.44
C PRO A 3 7.57 19.57 -29.99
N ARG A 4 6.67 20.55 -30.22
CA ARG A 4 6.79 21.86 -29.58
C ARG A 4 6.83 21.61 -28.08
N ARG A 5 8.01 21.70 -27.48
CA ARG A 5 8.21 21.48 -26.05
C ARG A 5 7.41 22.56 -25.33
N ASN A 6 6.53 22.13 -24.42
CA ASN A 6 5.67 23.01 -23.63
C ASN A 6 6.51 24.19 -23.09
N PRO A 7 6.07 25.46 -23.25
CA PRO A 7 6.79 26.61 -22.70
C PRO A 7 6.96 26.53 -21.18
N GLU A 8 6.12 25.76 -20.49
CA GLU A 8 6.28 25.47 -19.06
C GLU A 8 6.92 24.08 -18.82
N PRO A 9 8.20 24.02 -18.42
CA PRO A 9 8.97 22.77 -18.44
C PRO A 9 8.55 21.72 -17.41
N LEU A 10 7.83 22.09 -16.34
CA LEU A 10 7.40 21.17 -15.27
C LEU A 10 5.97 20.66 -15.43
N ARG A 11 5.26 21.14 -16.46
CA ARG A 11 3.86 20.85 -16.65
C ARG A 11 3.69 19.65 -17.57
N PHE A 12 3.32 18.51 -16.97
CA PHE A 12 3.14 17.23 -17.66
C PHE A 12 2.03 17.28 -18.74
N LEU A 13 0.92 17.98 -18.47
CA LEU A 13 -0.20 18.17 -19.39
C LEU A 13 -0.46 19.69 -19.61
N PRO A 14 -0.37 20.21 -20.86
CA PRO A 14 -0.61 21.63 -21.17
C PRO A 14 -2.11 21.98 -21.06
N ASP A 15 -2.45 23.27 -20.90
CA ASP A 15 -3.87 23.70 -20.83
C ASP A 15 -4.70 23.29 -22.06
N GLU A 16 -4.06 23.26 -23.23
CA GLU A 16 -4.67 22.82 -24.50
C GLU A 16 -5.23 21.40 -24.42
N SER A 17 -4.64 20.51 -23.61
CA SER A 17 -5.08 19.11 -23.51
C SER A 17 -6.47 18.97 -22.87
N ARG A 18 -6.97 20.00 -22.16
CA ARG A 18 -8.33 20.01 -21.61
C ARG A 18 -9.42 20.10 -22.66
N SER A 19 -9.09 20.56 -23.87
CA SER A 19 -10.02 20.64 -25.00
C SER A 19 -10.27 19.27 -25.66
N LEU A 20 -9.39 18.30 -25.43
CA LEU A 20 -9.53 16.95 -25.97
C LEU A 20 -10.53 16.13 -25.13
N PRO A 21 -11.29 15.22 -25.75
CA PRO A 21 -12.14 14.30 -25.00
C PRO A 21 -11.25 13.38 -24.14
N PRO A 22 -11.51 13.26 -22.82
CA PRO A 22 -10.73 12.39 -21.97
C PRO A 22 -10.98 10.92 -22.33
N PRO A 23 -9.99 10.03 -22.07
CA PRO A 23 -10.19 8.60 -22.21
C PRO A 23 -11.33 8.11 -21.31
N LYS A 24 -12.12 7.17 -21.80
CA LYS A 24 -13.21 6.59 -21.02
C LYS A 24 -12.64 5.62 -20.00
N LEU A 25 -13.36 5.44 -18.90
CA LEU A 25 -12.98 4.46 -17.87
C LEU A 25 -12.99 3.02 -18.40
N THR A 26 -13.72 2.76 -19.50
CA THR A 26 -13.81 1.46 -20.18
C THR A 26 -12.85 1.33 -21.37
N ASP A 27 -11.90 2.25 -21.54
CA ASP A 27 -10.94 2.16 -22.63
C ASP A 27 -10.07 0.89 -22.50
N PRO A 28 -9.85 0.13 -23.59
CA PRO A 28 -9.11 -1.14 -23.52
C PRO A 28 -7.66 -0.96 -23.05
N ARG A 29 -7.08 0.23 -23.29
CA ARG A 29 -5.74 0.59 -22.78
C ARG A 29 -5.73 0.71 -21.26
N LEU A 30 -6.75 1.34 -20.68
CA LEU A 30 -6.87 1.48 -19.24
C LEU A 30 -7.15 0.13 -18.57
N LEU A 31 -8.01 -0.68 -19.19
CA LEU A 31 -8.26 -2.05 -18.75
C LEU A 31 -6.98 -2.90 -18.76
N TYR A 32 -6.15 -2.77 -19.80
CA TYR A 32 -4.86 -3.45 -19.87
C TYR A 32 -3.89 -2.99 -18.76
N MET A 33 -3.82 -1.68 -18.47
CA MET A 33 -3.02 -1.17 -17.36
C MET A 33 -3.50 -1.70 -16.00
N GLY A 34 -4.82 -1.84 -15.81
CA GLY A 34 -5.38 -2.50 -14.63
C GLY A 34 -5.01 -3.97 -14.53
N PHE A 35 -5.05 -4.69 -15.66
CA PHE A 35 -4.62 -6.08 -15.74
C PHE A 35 -3.12 -6.25 -15.40
N LEU A 36 -2.25 -5.35 -15.86
CA LEU A 36 -0.84 -5.34 -15.46
C LEU A 36 -0.67 -5.19 -13.95
N GLY A 37 -1.45 -4.31 -13.32
CA GLY A 37 -1.48 -4.18 -11.85
C GLY A 37 -1.91 -5.47 -11.14
N TYR A 38 -2.91 -6.16 -11.68
CA TYR A 38 -3.34 -7.46 -11.16
C TYR A 38 -2.23 -8.52 -11.25
N CYS A 39 -1.57 -8.65 -12.41
CA CYS A 39 -0.44 -9.55 -12.58
C CYS A 39 0.73 -9.21 -11.65
N ALA A 40 0.99 -7.92 -11.39
CA ALA A 40 2.00 -7.49 -10.43
C ALA A 40 1.67 -7.96 -9.00
N GLY A 41 0.41 -7.88 -8.58
CA GLY A 41 -0.03 -8.39 -7.28
C GLY A 41 0.12 -9.91 -7.15
N LEU A 42 -0.23 -10.67 -8.19
CA LEU A 42 0.00 -12.12 -8.22
C LEU A 42 1.49 -12.46 -8.15
N THR A 43 2.33 -11.67 -8.82
CA THR A 43 3.79 -11.85 -8.82
C THR A 43 4.40 -11.53 -7.46
N ASP A 44 3.94 -10.49 -6.77
CA ASP A 44 4.38 -10.19 -5.39
C ASP A 44 4.03 -11.32 -4.43
N ASN A 45 2.81 -11.87 -4.54
CA ASN A 45 2.41 -13.04 -3.77
C ASN A 45 3.28 -14.27 -4.08
N PHE A 46 3.62 -14.48 -5.36
CA PHE A 46 4.50 -15.56 -5.78
C PHE A 46 5.93 -15.42 -5.23
N ILE A 47 6.53 -14.22 -5.32
CA ILE A 47 7.88 -13.93 -4.79
C ILE A 47 7.95 -14.20 -3.28
N ARG A 48 6.91 -13.80 -2.55
CA ARG A 48 6.81 -13.99 -1.10
C ARG A 48 6.39 -15.41 -0.68
N ARG A 49 6.27 -16.35 -1.62
CA ARG A 49 5.79 -17.73 -1.39
C ARG A 49 4.45 -17.78 -0.65
N ARG A 50 3.58 -16.79 -0.90
CA ARG A 50 2.22 -16.72 -0.39
C ARG A 50 1.27 -17.42 -1.38
N PRO A 51 0.11 -17.92 -0.93
CA PRO A 51 -0.86 -18.49 -1.85
C PRO A 51 -1.40 -17.42 -2.80
N VAL A 52 -1.01 -17.52 -4.08
CA VAL A 52 -1.13 -16.47 -5.11
C VAL A 52 -2.52 -15.81 -5.21
N LEU A 53 -3.59 -16.60 -5.09
CA LEU A 53 -4.97 -16.13 -5.25
C LEU A 53 -5.70 -15.83 -3.92
N SER A 54 -5.20 -16.32 -2.79
CA SER A 54 -5.96 -16.29 -1.52
C SER A 54 -5.23 -15.63 -0.36
N ALA A 55 -3.97 -15.23 -0.55
CA ALA A 55 -3.17 -14.59 0.49
C ALA A 55 -3.89 -13.37 1.07
N ASP A 56 -4.32 -12.46 0.21
CA ASP A 56 -4.90 -11.17 0.62
C ASP A 56 -6.19 -11.37 1.43
N TYR A 57 -7.04 -12.32 1.01
CA TYR A 57 -8.25 -12.66 1.76
C TYR A 57 -7.94 -13.30 3.11
N LYS A 58 -6.98 -14.25 3.17
CA LYS A 58 -6.62 -14.92 4.42
C LYS A 58 -6.03 -13.95 5.44
N TYR A 59 -5.16 -13.03 5.01
CA TYR A 59 -4.63 -12.01 5.90
C TYR A 59 -5.71 -11.02 6.36
N ALA A 60 -6.60 -10.60 5.46
CA ALA A 60 -7.72 -9.71 5.82
C ALA A 60 -8.68 -10.36 6.83
N VAL A 61 -9.01 -11.65 6.67
CA VAL A 61 -9.86 -12.39 7.62
C VAL A 61 -9.15 -12.52 8.96
N ARG A 62 -7.88 -12.94 8.95
CA ARG A 62 -7.09 -13.07 10.18
C ARG A 62 -7.02 -11.75 10.95
N ASP A 63 -6.74 -10.65 10.28
CA ASP A 63 -6.61 -9.34 10.93
C ASP A 63 -7.99 -8.86 11.44
N ARG A 64 -9.06 -9.08 10.67
CA ARG A 64 -10.45 -8.81 11.12
C ARG A 64 -10.82 -9.60 12.37
N GLU A 65 -10.52 -10.89 12.40
CA GLU A 65 -10.80 -11.77 13.55
C GLU A 65 -9.98 -11.34 14.77
N MET A 66 -8.70 -11.01 14.58
CA MET A 66 -7.83 -10.59 15.67
C MET A 66 -8.31 -9.28 16.30
N PHE A 67 -8.63 -8.26 15.48
CA PHE A 67 -9.20 -7.01 15.98
C PHE A 67 -10.60 -7.19 16.59
N GLY A 68 -11.41 -8.07 16.02
CA GLY A 68 -12.71 -8.43 16.58
C GLY A 68 -12.59 -9.05 17.97
N TYR A 69 -11.66 -9.98 18.14
CA TYR A 69 -11.41 -10.65 19.42
C TYR A 69 -10.92 -9.66 20.48
N MET A 70 -9.92 -8.83 20.17
CA MET A 70 -9.41 -7.79 21.08
C MET A 70 -10.50 -6.82 21.53
N LYS A 71 -11.44 -6.48 20.64
CA LYS A 71 -12.55 -5.57 20.98
C LYS A 71 -13.57 -6.22 21.91
N LEU A 72 -13.78 -7.53 21.79
CA LEU A 72 -14.72 -8.27 22.63
C LEU A 72 -14.16 -8.58 24.02
N HIS A 73 -12.83 -8.66 24.17
CA HIS A 73 -12.15 -9.04 25.41
C HIS A 73 -11.15 -7.95 25.84
N PRO A 74 -11.60 -6.72 26.14
CA PRO A 74 -10.70 -5.63 26.56
C PRO A 74 -9.95 -5.93 27.86
N GLU A 75 -10.46 -6.81 28.71
CA GLU A 75 -9.84 -7.28 29.95
C GLU A 75 -8.52 -8.05 29.72
N ASP A 76 -8.43 -8.82 28.63
CA ASP A 76 -7.23 -9.58 28.26
C ASP A 76 -6.14 -8.68 27.68
N PHE A 77 -6.53 -7.54 27.09
CA PHE A 77 -5.67 -6.60 26.38
C PHE A 77 -5.68 -5.21 27.03
N SER A 78 -5.30 -5.14 28.31
CA SER A 78 -5.12 -3.84 28.97
C SER A 78 -4.04 -2.98 28.28
N GLU A 79 -4.36 -1.71 28.04
CA GLU A 79 -3.38 -0.74 27.55
C GLU A 79 -2.35 -0.48 28.65
N LYS A 80 -1.13 -0.99 28.46
CA LYS A 80 -0.01 -0.72 29.37
C LYS A 80 0.47 0.71 29.17
N GLU A 81 0.70 1.42 30.27
CA GLU A 81 1.34 2.74 30.23
C GLU A 81 2.72 2.63 29.56
N LYS A 82 2.91 3.45 28.52
CA LYS A 82 4.17 3.51 27.78
C LYS A 82 5.16 4.34 28.58
N LYS A 83 6.16 3.69 29.18
CA LYS A 83 7.26 4.37 29.88
C LYS A 83 8.28 4.91 28.88
N THR A 84 8.81 6.08 29.16
CA THR A 84 9.86 6.70 28.33
C THR A 84 11.22 6.09 28.65
N TYR A 85 12.15 6.04 27.68
CA TYR A 85 13.53 5.56 27.91
C TYR A 85 14.29 6.34 29.01
N ALA A 86 13.81 7.52 29.39
CA ALA A 86 14.34 8.27 30.54
C ALA A 86 14.01 7.61 31.90
N GLU A 87 12.95 6.80 31.97
CA GLU A 87 12.50 6.12 33.20
C GLU A 87 12.97 4.66 33.26
N ILE A 88 13.37 4.08 32.12
CA ILE A 88 13.77 2.68 31.99
C ILE A 88 15.30 2.60 32.10
N PHE A 89 15.81 1.93 33.14
CA PHE A 89 17.23 1.66 33.26
C PHE A 89 17.55 0.25 32.74
N GLU A 90 18.19 0.17 31.59
CA GLU A 90 18.70 -1.07 31.03
C GLU A 90 20.18 -1.26 31.36
N LYS A 91 20.58 -2.49 31.66
CA LYS A 91 21.98 -2.82 31.94
C LYS A 91 22.77 -2.82 30.63
N PHE A 92 23.76 -1.93 30.54
CA PHE A 92 24.66 -1.86 29.38
C PHE A 92 25.72 -2.97 29.44
N TYR A 93 25.84 -3.75 28.36
CA TYR A 93 26.87 -4.77 28.18
C TYR A 93 27.88 -4.33 27.10
N PRO A 94 29.07 -3.83 27.48
CA PRO A 94 30.06 -3.40 26.51
C PRO A 94 30.65 -4.61 25.78
N VAL A 95 30.78 -4.49 24.46
CA VAL A 95 31.54 -5.45 23.64
C VAL A 95 33.02 -5.15 23.82
N ARG A 96 33.79 -6.11 24.34
CA ARG A 96 35.24 -6.05 24.56
C ARG A 96 35.91 -7.22 23.87
#